data_AF-A0A1V5LNR4-F1
#
_entry.id   AF-A0A1V5LNR4-F1
#
_cell.length_a   1.000
_cell.length_b   1.000
_cell.length_c   1.000
_cell.angle_alpha   90.00
_cell.angle_beta   90.00
_cell.angle_gamma   90.00
#
_symmetry.space_group_name_H-M   'P 1'
#
loop_
_entity.id
_entity.type
_entity.pdbx_description
1 polymer ?
#
loop_
_entity_poly.entity_id
_entity_poly.type
_entity_poly.pdbx_seq_one_letter_code
_entity_poly.pdbx_strand_id
1 'polypeptide(L)'
;MPIHRRKLKRAAYGSDRVLTLVWDNWPIHFDPRVVAEAAAQRMPLLRLPTYAPWLNPTEKLWDWLKATVLRLHPWSDAWEVLHRTVEAFLTDFADESDALLQYVGLKQPTGPQPTAP
;
A
#
# COMPACT_ATOMS: atom_id res chain seq x y z
N MET A 1 14.60 -10.05 12.40
CA MET A 1 14.13 -8.65 12.53
C MET A 1 12.65 -8.67 12.88
N PRO A 2 12.19 -7.98 13.94
CA PRO A 2 10.78 -7.97 14.27
C PRO A 2 10.08 -7.06 13.27
N ILE A 3 9.22 -7.64 12.43
CA ILE A 3 8.18 -6.91 11.70
C ILE A 3 7.52 -6.03 12.75
N HIS A 4 7.77 -4.72 12.70
CA HIS A 4 7.24 -3.80 13.69
C HIS A 4 5.72 -3.88 13.58
N ARG A 5 5.08 -4.64 14.50
CA ARG A 5 3.63 -4.69 14.67
C ARG A 5 3.16 -3.37 15.27
N ARG A 6 3.43 -2.26 14.60
CA ARG A 6 2.73 -1.01 14.85
C ARG A 6 1.31 -1.25 14.36
N LYS A 7 0.40 -1.52 15.30
CA LYS A 7 -1.02 -1.43 15.00
C LYS A 7 -1.26 -0.02 14.50
N LEU A 8 -1.77 0.10 13.27
CA LEU A 8 -2.18 1.39 12.73
C LEU A 8 -3.26 1.95 13.68
N LYS A 9 -2.95 3.06 14.34
CA LYS A 9 -3.90 3.76 15.21
C LYS A 9 -4.14 5.14 14.62
N ARG A 10 -5.41 5.53 14.44
CA ARG A 10 -5.76 6.86 13.94
C ARG A 10 -5.05 7.98 14.71
N ALA A 11 -4.89 7.81 16.02
CA ALA A 11 -4.26 8.78 16.91
C ALA A 11 -2.84 9.21 16.48
N ALA A 12 -2.12 8.40 15.69
CA ALA A 12 -0.79 8.75 15.20
C ALA A 12 -0.79 9.84 14.10
N TYR A 13 -1.94 10.13 13.48
CA TYR A 13 -2.05 10.99 12.30
C TYR A 13 -2.77 12.33 12.55
N GLY A 14 -2.99 12.69 13.82
CA GLY A 14 -3.72 13.90 14.18
C GLY A 14 -5.25 13.75 14.06
N SER A 15 -5.99 14.70 14.63
CA SER A 15 -7.46 14.71 14.59
C SER A 15 -8.03 15.48 13.40
N ASP A 16 -7.22 16.31 12.77
CA ASP A 16 -7.51 17.17 11.61
C ASP A 16 -7.57 16.41 10.29
N ARG A 17 -7.00 15.20 10.24
CA ARG A 17 -6.99 14.33 9.06
C ARG A 17 -8.09 13.27 9.13
N VAL A 18 -8.65 12.97 7.96
CA VAL A 18 -9.53 11.80 7.75
C VAL A 18 -8.67 10.65 7.24
N LEU A 19 -8.72 9.52 7.93
CA LEU A 19 -7.98 8.31 7.56
C LEU A 19 -8.94 7.26 7.02
N THR A 20 -8.98 7.10 5.71
CA THR A 20 -9.80 6.09 5.03
C THR A 20 -9.00 4.82 4.81
N LEU A 21 -9.58 3.66 5.14
CA LEU A 21 -8.96 2.36 4.84
C LEU A 21 -9.44 1.88 3.47
N VAL A 22 -8.48 1.56 2.59
CA VAL A 22 -8.73 1.02 1.25
C VAL A 22 -8.01 -0.32 1.13
N TRP A 23 -8.73 -1.35 0.72
CA TRP A 23 -8.22 -2.71 0.47
C TRP A 23 -9.15 -3.43 -0.52
N ASP A 24 -8.85 -4.69 -0.82
CA ASP A 24 -9.71 -5.49 -1.69
C ASP A 24 -11.04 -5.89 -1.00
N ASN A 25 -11.88 -6.63 -1.74
CA ASN A 25 -13.20 -7.04 -1.29
C ASN A 25 -13.24 -8.43 -0.61
N TRP A 26 -12.12 -9.00 -0.17
CA TRP A 26 -12.10 -10.33 0.44
C TRP A 26 -13.02 -10.36 1.68
N PRO A 27 -13.91 -11.37 1.88
CA PRO A 27 -14.95 -11.30 2.91
C PRO A 27 -14.45 -11.07 4.34
N ILE A 28 -13.23 -11.51 4.66
CA ILE A 28 -12.62 -11.30 5.99
C ILE A 28 -12.44 -9.81 6.34
N HIS A 29 -12.27 -8.95 5.35
CA HIS A 29 -12.17 -7.50 5.52
C HIS A 29 -13.48 -6.86 5.99
N PHE A 30 -14.59 -7.57 5.86
CA PHE A 30 -15.93 -7.10 6.27
C PHE A 30 -16.54 -7.97 7.35
N ASP A 31 -15.73 -8.80 8.01
CA ASP A 31 -16.12 -9.45 9.26
C ASP A 31 -16.61 -8.38 10.26
N PRO A 32 -17.73 -8.60 10.98
CA PRO A 32 -18.28 -7.62 11.91
C PRO A 32 -17.27 -7.07 12.93
N ARG A 33 -16.29 -7.89 13.35
CA ARG A 33 -15.25 -7.47 14.29
C ARG A 33 -14.29 -6.46 13.67
N VAL A 34 -13.96 -6.65 12.39
CA VAL A 34 -13.07 -5.76 11.63
C VAL A 34 -13.76 -4.42 11.38
N VAL A 35 -15.03 -4.46 10.95
CA VAL A 35 -15.86 -3.27 10.74
C VAL A 35 -16.05 -2.48 12.03
N ALA A 36 -16.31 -3.16 13.15
CA ALA A 36 -16.46 -2.53 14.46
C ALA A 36 -15.17 -1.83 14.91
N GLU A 37 -14.00 -2.45 14.73
CA GLU A 37 -12.71 -1.84 15.08
C GLU A 37 -12.43 -0.60 14.21
N ALA A 38 -12.66 -0.69 12.89
CA ALA A 38 -12.48 0.45 11.99
C ALA A 38 -13.38 1.64 12.39
N ALA A 39 -14.65 1.37 12.75
CA ALA A 39 -15.57 2.37 13.25
C ALA A 39 -15.10 2.99 14.58
N ALA A 40 -14.61 2.17 15.52
CA ALA A 40 -14.05 2.66 16.79
C ALA A 40 -12.83 3.56 16.57
N GLN A 41 -12.02 3.26 15.54
CA GLN A 41 -10.89 4.11 15.12
C GLN A 41 -11.32 5.30 14.25
N ARG A 42 -12.61 5.49 13.95
CA ARG A 42 -13.13 6.52 13.01
C ARG A 42 -12.46 6.47 11.64
N MET A 43 -12.21 5.25 11.15
CA MET A 43 -11.61 4.98 9.85
C MET A 43 -12.69 4.44 8.89
N PRO A 44 -13.26 5.25 8.00
CA PRO A 44 -14.21 4.75 7.01
C PRO A 44 -13.55 3.70 6.11
N LEU A 45 -14.28 2.64 5.81
CA LEU A 45 -13.85 1.58 4.89
C LEU A 45 -14.31 1.92 3.47
N LEU A 46 -13.38 2.03 2.53
CA LEU A 46 -13.68 2.19 1.12
C LEU A 46 -13.72 0.82 0.44
N ARG A 47 -14.89 0.44 -0.05
CA ARG A 47 -15.05 -0.76 -0.90
C ARG A 47 -14.65 -0.44 -2.33
N LEU A 48 -13.79 -1.28 -2.90
CA LEU A 48 -13.47 -1.21 -4.32
C LEU A 48 -14.54 -1.95 -5.15
N PRO A 49 -14.67 -1.67 -6.45
CA PRO A 49 -15.44 -2.53 -7.35
C PRO A 49 -14.90 -3.96 -7.39
N THR A 50 -15.78 -4.94 -7.62
CA THR A 50 -15.37 -6.35 -7.74
C THR A 50 -14.41 -6.53 -8.92
N TYR A 51 -13.35 -7.33 -8.72
CA TYR A 51 -12.30 -7.59 -9.71
C TYR A 51 -11.59 -6.32 -10.23
N ALA A 52 -11.44 -5.28 -9.41
CA ALA A 52 -10.73 -4.05 -9.79
C ALA A 52 -9.39 -3.85 -9.05
N PRO A 53 -8.40 -4.76 -9.21
CA PRO A 53 -7.10 -4.62 -8.54
C PRO A 53 -6.35 -3.35 -8.98
N TRP A 54 -6.61 -2.83 -10.18
CA TRP A 54 -6.01 -1.58 -10.67
C TRP A 54 -6.41 -0.33 -9.87
N LEU A 55 -7.46 -0.42 -9.06
CA LEU A 55 -7.88 0.64 -8.13
C LEU A 55 -7.29 0.48 -6.73
N ASN A 56 -6.62 -0.65 -6.42
CA ASN A 56 -5.96 -0.86 -5.14
C ASN A 56 -4.50 -0.34 -5.20
N PRO A 57 -4.15 0.73 -4.47
CA PRO A 57 -2.77 1.26 -4.47
C PRO A 57 -1.72 0.24 -4.05
N THR A 58 -2.09 -0.69 -3.17
CA THR A 58 -1.20 -1.74 -2.67
C THR A 58 -0.79 -2.72 -3.77
N GLU A 59 -1.71 -3.05 -4.69
CA GLU A 59 -1.40 -3.92 -5.85
C GLU A 59 -0.40 -3.25 -6.79
N LYS A 60 -0.52 -1.93 -7.00
CA LYS A 60 0.47 -1.19 -7.79
C LYS A 60 1.85 -1.21 -7.14
N LEU A 61 1.95 -1.03 -5.82
CA LEU A 61 3.22 -1.18 -5.10
C LEU A 61 3.80 -2.59 -5.28
N TRP A 62 2.97 -3.64 -5.26
CA TRP A 62 3.42 -5.00 -5.55
C TRP A 62 3.89 -5.18 -6.98
N ASP A 63 3.21 -4.59 -7.97
CA ASP A 63 3.67 -4.58 -9.35
C ASP A 63 5.04 -3.90 -9.50
N TRP A 64 5.26 -2.79 -8.79
CA TRP A 64 6.56 -2.13 -8.76
C TRP A 64 7.64 -3.02 -8.13
N LEU A 65 7.38 -3.60 -6.96
CA LEU A 65 8.30 -4.55 -6.32
C LEU A 65 8.65 -5.71 -7.26
N LYS A 66 7.65 -6.31 -7.90
CA LYS A 66 7.85 -7.42 -8.83
C LYS A 66 8.72 -7.00 -10.01
N ALA A 67 8.44 -5.85 -10.62
CA ALA A 67 9.18 -5.36 -11.77
C ALA A 67 10.63 -4.99 -11.44
N THR A 68 10.89 -4.44 -10.25
CA THR A 68 12.20 -3.94 -9.84
C THR A 68 13.08 -5.01 -9.20
N VAL A 69 12.50 -5.86 -8.33
CA VAL A 69 13.27 -6.80 -7.50
C VAL A 69 13.08 -8.25 -7.93
N LEU A 70 11.85 -8.68 -8.22
CA LEU A 70 11.54 -10.10 -8.37
C LEU A 70 11.63 -10.60 -9.82
N ARG A 71 11.58 -9.72 -10.82
CA ARG A 71 11.59 -10.14 -12.22
C ARG A 71 13.00 -10.62 -12.61
N LEU A 72 13.10 -11.93 -12.92
CA LEU A 72 14.34 -12.59 -13.37
C LEU A 72 15.53 -12.39 -12.41
N HIS A 73 15.26 -12.38 -11.10
CA HIS A 73 16.31 -12.22 -10.11
C HIS A 73 17.23 -13.47 -10.05
N PRO A 74 18.54 -13.32 -9.78
CA PRO A 74 19.50 -14.42 -9.78
C PRO A 74 19.59 -15.19 -8.45
N TRP A 75 18.71 -14.89 -7.49
CA TRP A 75 18.81 -15.35 -6.10
C TRP A 75 17.90 -16.54 -5.78
N SER A 76 17.67 -17.46 -6.73
CA SER A 76 16.80 -18.63 -6.54
C SER A 76 17.21 -19.47 -5.32
N ASP A 77 18.52 -19.66 -5.12
CA ASP A 77 19.09 -20.46 -4.03
C ASP A 77 19.62 -19.60 -2.87
N ALA A 78 19.52 -18.27 -3.00
CA ALA A 78 20.02 -17.30 -2.04
C ALA A 78 18.86 -16.57 -1.35
N TRP A 79 18.01 -17.34 -0.65
CA TRP A 79 16.81 -16.85 0.01
C TRP A 79 17.04 -15.63 0.90
N GLU A 80 18.09 -15.63 1.72
CA GLU A 80 18.39 -14.51 2.60
C GLU A 80 18.72 -13.23 1.83
N VAL A 81 19.37 -13.34 0.66
CA VAL A 81 19.68 -12.21 -0.20
C VAL A 81 18.38 -11.64 -0.77
N LEU A 82 17.51 -12.50 -1.33
CA LEU A 82 16.21 -12.09 -1.85
C LEU A 82 15.39 -11.37 -0.77
N HIS A 83 15.29 -11.95 0.42
CA HIS A 83 14.54 -11.38 1.54
C HIS A 83 15.07 -9.99 1.93
N ARG A 84 16.40 -9.83 2.08
CA ARG A 84 17.00 -8.53 2.39
C ARG A 84 16.78 -7.50 1.28
N THR A 85 16.82 -7.90 0.01
CA THR A 85 16.58 -6.99 -1.11
C THR A 85 15.12 -6.52 -1.14
N VAL A 86 14.15 -7.42 -0.89
CA VAL A 86 12.73 -7.05 -0.77
C VAL A 86 12.52 -6.12 0.42
N GLU A 87 13.12 -6.42 1.57
CA GLU A 87 13.04 -5.57 2.78
C GLU A 87 13.63 -4.18 2.55
N ALA A 88 14.79 -4.10 1.88
CA ALA A 88 15.41 -2.83 1.51
C ALA A 88 14.49 -2.00 0.59
N PHE A 89 13.93 -2.62 -0.46
CA PHE A 89 12.98 -1.95 -1.35
C PHE A 89 11.75 -1.40 -0.60
N LEU A 90 11.18 -2.18 0.32
CA LEU A 90 10.00 -1.72 1.09
C LEU A 90 10.36 -0.64 2.12
N THR A 91 11.59 -0.65 2.63
CA THR A 91 12.08 0.36 3.58
C THR A 91 12.15 1.75 2.96
N ASP A 92 12.41 1.85 1.65
CA ASP A 92 12.38 3.14 0.93
C ASP A 92 11.01 3.84 0.96
N PHE A 93 9.95 3.10 1.33
CA PHE A 93 8.57 3.60 1.49
C PHE A 93 8.09 3.58 2.94
N ALA A 94 8.99 3.48 3.92
CA ALA A 94 8.64 3.48 5.34
C ALA A 94 8.06 4.83 5.81
N ASP A 95 8.48 5.92 5.18
CA ASP A 95 8.01 7.29 5.41
C ASP A 95 7.21 7.83 4.20
N GLU A 96 6.74 9.07 4.29
CA GLU A 96 5.98 9.72 3.20
C GLU A 96 6.80 9.73 1.90
N SER A 97 6.22 9.18 0.82
CA SER A 97 6.88 9.07 -0.49
C SER A 97 6.02 9.65 -1.61
N ASP A 98 6.41 10.83 -2.10
CA ASP A 98 5.75 11.48 -3.23
C ASP A 98 5.80 10.65 -4.51
N ALA A 99 6.93 10.00 -4.75
CA ALA A 99 7.10 9.11 -5.89
C ALA A 99 6.11 7.94 -5.83
N LEU A 100 5.93 7.33 -4.64
CA LEU A 100 4.92 6.30 -4.45
C LEU A 100 3.51 6.85 -4.69
N LEU A 101 3.15 7.96 -4.05
CA LEU A 101 1.82 8.55 -4.19
C LEU A 101 1.50 8.89 -5.64
N GLN A 102 2.48 9.39 -6.41
CA GLN A 102 2.32 9.62 -7.85
C GLN A 102 2.15 8.32 -8.62
N TYR A 103 3.01 7.33 -8.37
CA TYR A 103 2.98 6.03 -9.05
C TYR A 103 1.63 5.31 -8.83
N VAL A 104 1.11 5.31 -7.60
CA VAL A 104 -0.18 4.67 -7.31
C VAL A 104 -1.38 5.49 -7.77
N GLY A 105 -1.18 6.75 -8.19
CA GLY A 105 -2.22 7.65 -8.68
C GLY A 105 -2.97 8.42 -7.60
N LEU A 106 -2.41 8.51 -6.38
CA LEU A 106 -2.98 9.28 -5.26
C LEU A 106 -2.46 10.73 -5.21
N LYS A 107 -1.37 11.05 -5.92
CA LYS A 107 -0.86 12.41 -6.11
C LYS A 107 -0.72 12.72 -7.60
N GLN A 108 -1.13 13.90 -8.02
CA GLN A 108 -0.94 14.34 -9.40
C GLN A 108 0.56 14.54 -9.71
N PRO A 109 1.03 14.23 -10.93
CA PRO A 109 2.38 14.54 -11.34
C PRO A 109 2.62 16.05 -11.25
N THR A 110 3.77 16.45 -10.71
CA THR A 110 4.15 17.86 -10.65
C THR A 110 4.73 18.27 -12.01
N GLY A 111 3.85 18.51 -12.98
CA GLY A 111 4.22 18.92 -14.34
C GLY A 111 3.00 18.98 -15.27
N PRO A 112 3.07 19.67 -16.42
CA PRO A 112 1.97 19.69 -17.37
C PRO A 112 1.67 18.28 -17.88
N GLN A 113 0.39 17.88 -17.82
CA GLN A 113 -0.10 16.68 -18.49
C GLN A 113 0.22 16.78 -19.98
N PRO A 114 0.88 15.79 -20.61
CA PRO A 114 1.00 15.77 -22.06
C PRO A 114 -0.42 15.73 -22.63
N THR A 115 -0.76 16.72 -23.46
CA THR A 115 -2.02 16.74 -24.19
C THR A 115 -2.08 15.50 -25.08
N ALA A 116 -3.12 14.68 -24.92
CA ALA A 116 -3.40 13.58 -25.83
C ALA A 116 -3.56 14.12 -27.26
N PRO A 117 -3.13 13.35 -28.29
CA PRO A 117 -3.21 13.76 -29.69
C PRO A 117 -4.65 13.97 -30.17
#